data_AF-A0A1E9AIW0-F1
#
_entry.id   AF-A0A1E9AIW0-F1
#
_cell.length_a   1.000
_cell.length_b   1.000
_cell.length_c   1.000
_cell.angle_alpha   90.00
_cell.angle_beta   90.00
_cell.angle_gamma   90.00
#
_symmetry.space_group_name_H-M   'P 1'
#
loop_
_entity.id
_entity.type
_entity.pdbx_description
1 polymer ?
#
loop_
_entity_poly.entity_id
_entity_poly.type
_entity_poly.pdbx_seq_one_letter_code
_entity_poly.pdbx_strand_id
1 'polypeptide(L)'
;MANKVKFNICNVHYALFDKVEESVIKYKTPVPMPGAVSISLDPNGEPESFYADGIEYYTISNNMGYDGDLEIALIPESFRTDVLMEKSDSNKVLIESSNSETANFALLFEFDGDQKKIRHVMYNCSAARPTLEGETNEESREVQPETLSIQARPLPNGNVKARTGEETTKETYDGWYKSVYMPTETTVTPSRASVGGK
;
A
#
# COMPACT_ATOMS: atom_id res chain seq x y z
N MET A 1 -25.20 6.46 3.97
CA MET A 1 -24.82 7.40 5.04
C MET A 1 -23.31 7.21 5.28
N ALA A 2 -22.62 8.23 5.79
CA ALA A 2 -21.18 8.17 6.01
C ALA A 2 -20.82 7.23 7.17
N ASN A 3 -19.67 6.55 7.10
CA ASN A 3 -19.10 5.92 8.29
C ASN A 3 -18.72 7.01 9.31
N LYS A 4 -18.99 6.77 10.58
CA LYS A 4 -18.62 7.64 11.71
C LYS A 4 -17.35 7.18 12.41
N VAL A 5 -17.07 5.89 12.38
CA VAL A 5 -15.94 5.28 13.08
C VAL A 5 -15.20 4.30 12.17
N LYS A 6 -13.94 4.01 12.51
CA LYS A 6 -13.14 2.93 11.92
C LYS A 6 -12.55 2.07 13.03
N PHE A 7 -12.47 0.77 12.82
CA PHE A 7 -11.86 -0.20 13.73
C PHE A 7 -11.47 -1.45 12.92
N ASN A 8 -10.78 -2.41 13.53
CA ASN A 8 -10.48 -3.74 12.98
C ASN A 8 -9.89 -3.74 11.55
N ILE A 9 -8.57 -3.87 11.43
CA ILE A 9 -7.96 -4.16 10.13
C ILE A 9 -8.31 -5.58 9.71
N CYS A 10 -8.70 -5.76 8.44
CA CYS A 10 -8.88 -7.08 7.87
C CYS A 10 -8.60 -7.10 6.36
N ASN A 11 -8.67 -8.30 5.79
CA ASN A 11 -8.63 -8.56 4.35
C ASN A 11 -7.40 -7.97 3.64
N VAL A 12 -6.22 -8.13 4.24
CA VAL A 12 -4.94 -7.68 3.67
C VAL A 12 -4.60 -8.52 2.45
N HIS A 13 -4.14 -7.87 1.39
CA HIS A 13 -3.66 -8.47 0.14
C HIS A 13 -2.42 -7.73 -0.36
N TYR A 14 -1.57 -8.42 -1.11
CA TYR A 14 -0.51 -7.80 -1.91
C TYR A 14 -0.77 -8.04 -3.40
N ALA A 15 -0.26 -7.15 -4.24
CA ALA A 15 -0.28 -7.33 -5.69
C ALA A 15 1.05 -6.89 -6.29
N LEU A 16 1.76 -7.80 -6.95
CA LEU A 16 3.02 -7.46 -7.62
C LEU A 16 2.79 -6.56 -8.82
N PHE A 17 3.78 -5.71 -9.14
CA PHE A 17 3.80 -5.03 -10.43
C PHE A 17 3.80 -6.04 -11.58
N ASP A 18 2.99 -5.75 -12.59
CA ASP A 18 2.95 -6.51 -13.83
C ASP A 18 3.89 -5.86 -14.84
N LYS A 19 5.09 -6.44 -15.01
CA LYS A 19 6.18 -5.91 -15.84
C LYS A 19 5.98 -6.12 -17.35
N VAL A 20 4.73 -6.11 -17.83
CA VAL A 20 4.42 -6.40 -19.24
C VAL A 20 4.79 -5.22 -20.15
N GLU A 21 4.74 -3.98 -19.65
CA GLU A 21 5.10 -2.76 -20.40
C GLU A 21 5.86 -1.80 -19.47
N GLU A 22 7.07 -1.39 -19.86
CA GLU A 22 7.95 -0.51 -19.03
C GLU A 22 7.35 0.86 -18.68
N SER A 23 6.30 1.29 -19.38
CA SER A 23 5.71 2.63 -19.22
C SER A 23 4.31 2.64 -18.60
N VAL A 24 3.68 1.48 -18.34
CA VAL A 24 2.33 1.43 -17.75
C VAL A 24 2.36 0.64 -16.45
N ILE A 25 2.06 1.33 -15.36
CA ILE A 25 1.94 0.71 -14.03
C ILE A 25 0.69 -0.16 -14.01
N LYS A 26 0.90 -1.47 -14.13
CA LYS A 26 -0.12 -2.51 -13.98
C LYS A 26 0.24 -3.39 -12.80
N TYR A 27 -0.76 -4.07 -12.25
CA TYR A 27 -0.59 -5.02 -11.15
C TYR A 27 -1.18 -6.36 -11.53
N LYS A 28 -0.58 -7.42 -10.99
CA LYS A 28 -1.18 -8.75 -10.98
C LYS A 28 -2.40 -8.76 -10.05
N THR A 29 -3.20 -9.82 -10.15
CA THR A 29 -4.33 -10.03 -9.26
C THR A 29 -3.89 -9.99 -7.79
N PRO A 30 -4.59 -9.26 -6.91
CA PRO A 30 -4.31 -9.27 -5.48
C PRO A 30 -4.33 -10.68 -4.89
N VAL A 31 -3.31 -11.00 -4.09
CA VAL A 31 -3.13 -12.26 -3.38
C VAL A 31 -3.35 -12.03 -1.88
N PRO A 32 -4.18 -12.85 -1.21
CA PRO A 32 -4.52 -12.65 0.21
C PRO A 32 -3.32 -12.88 1.14
N MET A 33 -3.25 -12.05 2.19
CA MET A 33 -2.34 -12.20 3.34
C MET A 33 -3.17 -12.31 4.63
N PRO A 34 -3.66 -13.52 4.96
CA PRO A 34 -4.47 -13.71 6.17
C PRO A 34 -3.65 -13.49 7.44
N GLY A 35 -4.32 -13.12 8.53
CA GLY A 35 -3.70 -12.99 9.86
C GLY A 35 -3.28 -11.58 10.26
N ALA A 36 -3.76 -10.54 9.58
CA ALA A 36 -3.47 -9.15 9.97
C ALA A 36 -3.88 -8.85 11.42
N VAL A 37 -2.97 -8.28 12.19
CA VAL A 37 -3.15 -7.90 13.60
C VAL A 37 -3.28 -6.38 13.73
N SER A 38 -2.34 -5.64 13.16
CA SER A 38 -2.32 -4.18 13.19
C SER A 38 -1.60 -3.61 11.97
N ILE A 39 -1.86 -2.33 11.66
CA ILE A 39 -1.07 -1.57 10.68
C ILE A 39 -0.87 -0.15 11.21
N SER A 40 0.36 0.34 11.14
CA SER A 40 0.71 1.73 11.42
C SER A 40 1.53 2.27 10.25
N LEU A 41 1.10 3.39 9.68
CA LEU A 41 1.77 4.03 8.55
C LEU A 41 1.84 5.53 8.81
N ASP A 42 3.06 6.03 9.02
CA ASP A 42 3.36 7.42 9.29
C ASP A 42 3.74 8.14 7.99
N PRO A 43 3.23 9.37 7.74
CA PRO A 43 3.60 10.15 6.57
C PRO A 43 5.12 10.39 6.54
N ASN A 44 5.72 10.17 5.37
CA ASN A 44 7.10 10.53 5.10
C ASN A 44 7.14 11.73 4.15
N GLY A 45 7.92 12.75 4.50
CA GLY A 45 8.06 13.99 3.75
C GLY A 45 7.81 15.20 4.63
N GLU A 46 8.82 16.05 4.76
CA GLU A 46 8.73 17.32 5.49
C GLU A 46 8.53 18.47 4.50
N PRO A 47 7.66 19.45 4.81
CA PRO A 47 7.51 20.62 3.97
C PRO A 47 8.81 21.44 3.96
N GLU A 48 9.29 21.84 2.78
CA GLU A 48 10.45 22.72 2.65
C GLU A 48 10.00 24.18 2.57
N SER A 49 10.52 25.02 3.46
CA SER A 49 10.23 26.46 3.48
C SER A 49 11.19 27.22 2.56
N PHE A 50 10.63 27.98 1.63
CA PHE A 50 11.33 28.97 0.83
C PHE A 50 11.20 30.34 1.50
N TYR A 51 12.34 30.96 1.81
CA TYR A 51 12.40 32.25 2.48
C TYR A 51 12.71 33.37 1.49
N ALA A 52 11.93 34.44 1.54
CA ALA A 52 12.17 35.68 0.80
C ALA A 52 11.86 36.88 1.70
N ASP A 53 12.58 37.98 1.52
CA ASP A 53 12.44 39.20 2.34
C ASP A 53 12.52 38.98 3.86
N GLY A 54 13.26 37.95 4.29
CA GLY A 54 13.45 37.62 5.71
C GLY A 54 12.27 36.90 6.37
N ILE A 55 11.26 36.47 5.61
CA ILE A 55 10.12 35.67 6.11
C ILE A 55 9.98 34.37 5.31
N GLU A 56 9.28 33.38 5.89
CA GLU A 56 8.81 32.23 5.11
C GLU A 56 7.82 32.72 4.07
N TYR A 57 8.21 32.64 2.80
CA TYR A 57 7.46 33.19 1.68
C TYR A 57 6.58 32.13 1.01
N TYR A 58 7.05 30.87 1.01
CA TYR A 58 6.32 29.76 0.41
C TYR A 58 6.73 28.43 1.07
N THR A 59 5.78 27.52 1.25
CA THR A 59 6.06 26.16 1.74
C THR A 59 5.84 25.17 0.61
N ILE A 60 6.88 24.43 0.25
CA ILE A 60 6.84 23.34 -0.72
C ILE A 60 6.39 22.09 0.04
N SER A 61 5.17 21.62 -0.26
CA SER A 61 4.71 20.34 0.27
C SER A 61 5.46 19.20 -0.43
N ASN A 62 6.18 18.39 0.35
CA ASN A 62 6.86 17.20 -0.14
C ASN A 62 6.17 15.95 0.43
N ASN A 63 5.55 15.15 -0.44
CA ASN A 63 4.92 13.89 -0.06
C ASN A 63 5.77 12.73 -0.58
N MET A 64 6.63 12.20 0.29
CA MET A 64 7.50 11.07 0.01
C MET A 64 6.86 9.72 0.36
N GLY A 65 5.57 9.74 0.74
CA GLY A 65 4.76 8.57 0.96
C GLY A 65 4.60 8.25 2.44
N TYR A 66 4.77 6.98 2.82
CA TYR A 66 4.57 6.50 4.19
C TYR A 66 5.61 5.46 4.58
N ASP A 67 5.96 5.42 5.86
CA ASP A 67 6.76 4.37 6.47
C ASP A 67 6.01 3.79 7.67
N GLY A 68 6.20 2.51 7.96
CA GLY A 68 5.69 1.92 9.20
C GLY A 68 5.61 0.41 9.11
N ASP A 69 4.76 -0.18 9.94
CA ASP A 69 4.74 -1.62 10.18
C ASP A 69 3.36 -2.23 9.97
N LEU A 70 3.36 -3.43 9.41
CA LEU A 70 2.22 -4.33 9.33
C LEU A 70 2.52 -5.56 10.20
N GLU A 71 1.71 -5.78 11.22
CA GLU A 71 1.79 -6.98 12.05
C GLU A 71 0.86 -8.06 11.50
N ILE A 72 1.39 -9.26 11.31
CA ILE A 72 0.66 -10.43 10.79
C ILE A 72 0.97 -11.63 11.68
N ALA A 73 -0.04 -12.41 12.04
CA ALA A 73 0.12 -13.61 12.87
C ALA A 73 1.20 -14.58 12.32
N LEU A 74 1.26 -14.72 11.00
CA LEU A 74 2.34 -15.40 10.29
C LEU A 74 2.37 -14.90 8.86
N ILE A 75 3.52 -14.44 8.37
CA ILE A 75 3.72 -14.00 6.99
C ILE A 75 3.57 -15.21 6.07
N PRO A 76 2.63 -15.19 5.11
CA PRO A 76 2.42 -16.31 4.20
C PRO A 76 3.66 -16.63 3.37
N GLU A 77 3.90 -17.93 3.12
CA GLU A 77 4.98 -18.38 2.24
C GLU A 77 4.92 -17.74 0.85
N SER A 78 3.71 -17.50 0.32
CA SER A 78 3.55 -16.84 -0.97
C SER A 78 4.15 -15.44 -0.98
N PHE A 79 4.02 -14.67 0.10
CA PHE A 79 4.64 -13.35 0.22
C PHE A 79 6.16 -13.47 0.35
N ARG A 80 6.64 -14.45 1.12
CA ARG A 80 8.08 -14.75 1.25
C ARG A 80 8.72 -15.08 -0.10
N THR A 81 8.05 -15.86 -0.94
CA THR A 81 8.56 -16.19 -2.28
C THR A 81 8.38 -15.06 -3.29
N ASP A 82 7.22 -14.40 -3.31
CA ASP A 82 6.85 -13.43 -4.34
C ASP A 82 7.49 -12.06 -4.13
N VAL A 83 7.58 -11.63 -2.86
CA VAL A 83 8.03 -10.29 -2.48
C VAL A 83 9.40 -10.32 -1.83
N LEU A 84 9.63 -11.22 -0.86
CA LEU A 84 10.94 -11.33 -0.21
C LEU A 84 11.97 -12.12 -1.03
N MET A 85 11.52 -12.73 -2.14
CA MET A 85 12.35 -13.49 -3.08
C MET A 85 13.09 -14.68 -2.46
N GLU A 86 12.53 -15.27 -1.40
CA GLU A 86 13.00 -16.51 -0.83
C GLU A 86 12.83 -17.67 -1.83
N LYS A 87 13.83 -18.55 -1.93
CA LYS A 87 13.81 -19.67 -2.88
C LYS A 87 13.54 -20.99 -2.16
N SER A 88 12.57 -21.74 -2.66
CA SER A 88 12.33 -23.10 -2.19
C SER A 88 13.36 -24.07 -2.78
N ASP A 89 14.06 -24.81 -1.92
CA ASP A 89 15.00 -25.85 -2.33
C ASP A 89 14.28 -27.16 -2.71
N SER A 90 15.05 -28.21 -3.00
CA SER A 90 14.50 -29.54 -3.29
C SER A 90 13.76 -30.17 -2.11
N ASN A 91 14.05 -29.75 -0.89
CA ASN A 91 13.44 -30.22 0.35
C ASN A 91 12.23 -29.35 0.77
N LYS A 92 11.84 -28.37 -0.04
CA LYS A 92 10.76 -27.41 0.25
C LYS A 92 11.08 -26.47 1.40
N VAL A 93 12.35 -26.22 1.68
CA VAL A 93 12.80 -25.21 2.63
C VAL A 93 12.97 -23.89 1.90
N LEU A 94 12.42 -22.82 2.47
CA LEU A 94 12.62 -21.46 1.98
C LEU A 94 13.99 -20.95 2.40
N ILE A 95 14.76 -20.47 1.41
CA ILE A 95 16.12 -19.97 1.60
C ILE A 95 16.14 -18.48 1.25
N GLU A 96 16.45 -17.66 2.25
CA GLU A 96 16.81 -16.25 2.06
C GLU A 96 18.24 -16.15 1.48
N SER A 97 18.41 -15.31 0.47
CA SER A 97 19.72 -15.05 -0.13
C SER A 97 20.07 -13.57 -0.05
N SER A 98 21.30 -13.26 0.39
CA SER A 98 21.83 -11.89 0.40
C SER A 98 21.88 -11.23 -0.98
N ASN A 99 21.82 -12.03 -2.05
CA ASN A 99 21.89 -11.55 -3.43
C ASN A 99 20.52 -11.24 -4.04
N SER A 100 19.45 -11.43 -3.27
CA SER A 100 18.08 -11.16 -3.75
C SER A 100 17.62 -9.80 -3.27
N GLU A 101 17.08 -9.02 -4.21
CA GLU A 101 16.40 -7.76 -3.95
C GLU A 101 14.90 -8.03 -3.84
N THR A 102 14.24 -7.43 -2.85
CA THR A 102 12.79 -7.61 -2.67
C THR A 102 12.03 -6.95 -3.81
N ALA A 103 10.87 -7.52 -4.16
CA ALA A 103 10.02 -6.96 -5.18
C ALA A 103 9.13 -5.84 -4.60
N ASN A 104 8.85 -4.81 -5.40
CA ASN A 104 7.84 -3.84 -5.03
C ASN A 104 6.43 -4.40 -5.32
N PHE A 105 5.44 -3.93 -4.57
CA PHE A 105 4.06 -4.39 -4.65
C PHE A 105 3.06 -3.29 -4.25
N ALA A 106 1.79 -3.46 -4.60
CA ALA A 106 0.71 -2.72 -3.97
C ALA A 106 0.19 -3.48 -2.74
N LEU A 107 0.00 -2.77 -1.63
CA LEU A 107 -0.61 -3.30 -0.41
C LEU A 107 -2.07 -2.84 -0.32
N LEU A 108 -3.00 -3.79 -0.26
CA LEU A 108 -4.43 -3.54 -0.11
C LEU A 108 -4.90 -4.05 1.25
N PHE A 109 -5.78 -3.32 1.89
CA PHE A 109 -6.36 -3.70 3.18
C PHE A 109 -7.67 -2.95 3.41
N GLU A 110 -8.48 -3.40 4.36
CA GLU A 110 -9.68 -2.67 4.74
C GLU A 110 -9.80 -2.52 6.25
N PHE A 111 -10.41 -1.41 6.66
CA PHE A 111 -10.89 -1.23 8.03
C PHE A 111 -12.40 -1.45 8.05
N ASP A 112 -12.88 -2.00 9.14
CA ASP A 112 -14.30 -2.01 9.44
C ASP A 112 -14.76 -0.58 9.73
N GLY A 113 -15.93 -0.25 9.19
CA GLY A 113 -16.68 0.94 9.55
C GLY A 113 -18.04 0.52 10.11
N ASP A 114 -18.72 1.45 10.77
CA ASP A 114 -20.06 1.24 11.32
C ASP A 114 -21.13 0.96 10.25
N GLN A 115 -20.89 1.31 8.98
CA GLN A 115 -21.85 1.05 7.89
C GLN A 115 -21.26 0.22 6.75
N LYS A 116 -20.01 0.48 6.35
CA LYS A 116 -19.32 -0.26 5.30
C LYS A 116 -17.81 -0.32 5.54
N LYS A 117 -17.13 -1.31 4.98
CA LYS A 117 -15.65 -1.40 5.04
C LYS A 117 -15.03 -0.23 4.27
N ILE A 118 -13.92 0.30 4.79
CA ILE A 118 -13.11 1.34 4.17
C ILE A 118 -11.87 0.67 3.58
N ARG A 119 -11.86 0.51 2.26
CA ARG A 119 -10.77 -0.18 1.56
C ARG A 119 -9.69 0.80 1.17
N HIS A 120 -8.44 0.37 1.30
CA HIS A 120 -7.24 1.13 1.03
C HIS A 120 -6.35 0.37 0.06
N VAL A 121 -5.55 1.14 -0.67
CA VAL A 121 -4.42 0.65 -1.45
C VAL A 121 -3.25 1.62 -1.27
N MET A 122 -2.07 1.06 -1.02
CA MET A 122 -0.76 1.74 -1.11
C MET A 122 -0.08 1.18 -2.37
N TYR A 123 0.33 2.05 -3.30
CA TYR A 123 0.65 1.60 -4.66
C TYR A 123 2.04 1.00 -4.84
N ASN A 124 3.05 1.57 -4.18
CA ASN A 124 4.45 1.19 -4.38
C ASN A 124 5.11 0.94 -3.03
N CYS A 125 4.75 -0.19 -2.44
CA CYS A 125 5.33 -0.70 -1.22
C CYS A 125 6.59 -1.49 -1.53
N SER A 126 7.64 -1.26 -0.76
CA SER A 126 8.70 -2.22 -0.50
C SER A 126 8.57 -2.73 0.93
N ALA A 127 9.06 -3.95 1.17
CA ALA A 127 9.12 -4.54 2.49
C ALA A 127 10.58 -4.83 2.87
N ALA A 128 10.91 -4.59 4.13
CA ALA A 128 12.15 -5.06 4.73
C ALA A 128 12.04 -6.56 5.07
N ARG A 129 13.18 -7.19 5.33
CA ARG A 129 13.19 -8.56 5.86
C ARG A 129 12.51 -8.57 7.24
N PRO A 130 11.56 -9.48 7.49
CA PRO A 130 10.91 -9.58 8.79
C PRO A 130 11.92 -9.85 9.90
N THR A 131 11.66 -9.32 11.09
CA THR A 131 12.46 -9.63 12.26
C THR A 131 12.23 -11.08 12.68
N LEU A 132 13.30 -11.82 13.00
CA LEU A 132 13.20 -13.17 13.55
C LEU A 132 13.19 -13.08 15.07
N GLU A 133 12.01 -13.24 15.66
CA GLU A 133 11.79 -13.14 17.11
C GLU A 133 10.95 -14.32 17.60
N GLY A 134 11.03 -14.60 18.90
CA GLY A 134 10.26 -15.65 19.54
C GLY A 134 10.45 -15.63 21.05
N GLU A 135 9.38 -15.90 21.80
CA GLU A 135 9.43 -16.07 23.26
C GLU A 135 8.56 -17.24 23.71
N THR A 136 8.89 -17.76 24.89
CA THR A 136 8.18 -18.89 25.49
C THR A 136 6.87 -18.44 26.09
N ASN A 137 5.82 -19.23 25.93
CA ASN A 137 4.58 -19.01 26.68
C ASN A 137 4.81 -19.22 28.17
N GLU A 138 4.26 -18.33 29.00
CA GLU A 138 4.18 -18.50 30.45
C GLU A 138 2.89 -19.28 30.81
N GLU A 139 2.05 -18.77 31.72
CA GLU A 139 0.79 -19.41 32.11
C GLU A 139 -0.30 -19.34 31.02
N SER A 140 -0.18 -18.38 30.09
CA SER A 140 -1.11 -18.17 28.98
C SER A 140 -0.42 -18.30 27.63
N ARG A 141 -1.16 -18.77 26.61
CA ARG A 141 -0.65 -18.84 25.25
C ARG A 141 -0.75 -17.47 24.60
N GLU A 142 0.39 -16.83 24.39
CA GLU A 142 0.51 -15.56 23.70
C GLU A 142 0.88 -15.81 22.24
N VAL A 143 0.19 -15.13 21.33
CA VAL A 143 0.51 -15.19 19.89
C VAL A 143 1.45 -14.05 19.59
N GLN A 144 2.63 -14.38 19.08
CA GLN A 144 3.63 -13.41 18.66
C GLN A 144 3.48 -13.17 17.17
N PRO A 145 2.96 -12.01 16.74
CA PRO A 145 2.90 -11.68 15.33
C PRO A 145 4.30 -11.42 14.77
N GLU A 146 4.44 -11.66 13.47
CA GLU A 146 5.60 -11.21 12.71
C GLU A 146 5.38 -9.76 12.26
N THR A 147 6.41 -8.93 12.44
CA THR A 147 6.42 -7.53 12.01
C THR A 147 7.04 -7.43 10.63
N LEU A 148 6.30 -6.78 9.72
CA LEU A 148 6.75 -6.46 8.37
C LEU A 148 6.85 -4.95 8.20
N SER A 149 8.07 -4.41 8.15
CA SER A 149 8.28 -2.99 7.89
C SER A 149 8.06 -2.68 6.42
N ILE A 150 7.20 -1.69 6.17
CA ILE A 150 6.70 -1.27 4.87
C ILE A 150 7.12 0.17 4.59
N GLN A 151 7.62 0.41 3.39
CA GLN A 151 7.83 1.75 2.84
C GLN A 151 6.95 1.91 1.61
N ALA A 152 5.96 2.79 1.67
CA ALA A 152 5.15 3.17 0.51
C ALA A 152 5.72 4.46 -0.09
N ARG A 153 6.06 4.42 -1.38
CA ARG A 153 6.58 5.58 -2.12
C ARG A 153 5.61 6.04 -3.21
N PRO A 154 5.72 7.28 -3.70
CA PRO A 154 4.95 7.71 -4.85
C PRO A 154 5.27 6.87 -6.08
N LEU A 155 4.24 6.57 -6.86
CA LEU A 155 4.42 6.14 -8.25
C LEU A 155 4.99 7.29 -9.11
N PRO A 156 5.53 7.01 -10.31
CA PRO A 156 5.95 8.05 -11.27
C PRO A 156 4.91 9.12 -11.58
N ASN A 157 3.61 8.82 -11.48
CA ASN A 157 2.51 9.78 -11.64
C ASN A 157 2.15 10.53 -10.34
N GLY A 158 2.94 10.37 -9.27
CA GLY A 158 2.74 11.01 -7.97
C GLY A 158 1.74 10.30 -7.04
N ASN A 159 1.04 9.26 -7.51
CA ASN A 159 0.06 8.56 -6.68
C ASN A 159 0.76 7.70 -5.62
N VAL A 160 0.42 7.91 -4.34
CA VAL A 160 0.93 7.11 -3.21
C VAL A 160 -0.10 6.09 -2.75
N LYS A 161 -1.35 6.52 -2.55
CA LYS A 161 -2.44 5.71 -2.01
C LYS A 161 -3.79 6.10 -2.58
N ALA A 162 -4.76 5.20 -2.47
CA ALA A 162 -6.18 5.51 -2.62
C ALA A 162 -7.01 4.80 -1.57
N ARG A 163 -8.25 5.29 -1.39
CA ARG A 163 -9.24 4.66 -0.52
C ARG A 163 -10.65 4.84 -1.05
N THR A 164 -11.53 3.93 -0.68
CA THR A 164 -12.96 4.10 -0.95
C THR A 164 -13.53 5.26 -0.14
N GLY A 165 -14.28 6.13 -0.80
CA GLY A 165 -15.11 7.19 -0.22
C GLY A 165 -16.58 6.79 -0.06
N GLU A 166 -17.39 7.74 0.41
CA GLU A 166 -18.84 7.56 0.60
C GLU A 166 -19.56 7.24 -0.71
N GLU A 167 -19.20 7.92 -1.79
CA GLU A 167 -19.82 7.83 -3.12
C GLU A 167 -19.11 6.86 -4.07
N THR A 168 -18.19 6.03 -3.56
CA THR A 168 -17.56 4.98 -4.38
C THR A 168 -18.64 4.11 -5.02
N THR A 169 -18.61 3.96 -6.34
CA THR A 169 -19.59 3.16 -7.06
C THR A 169 -19.57 1.71 -6.59
N LYS A 170 -20.71 1.02 -6.71
CA LYS A 170 -20.80 -0.40 -6.34
C LYS A 170 -19.81 -1.25 -7.14
N GLU A 171 -19.63 -0.96 -8.43
CA GLU A 171 -18.69 -1.67 -9.29
C GLU A 171 -17.24 -1.52 -8.82
N THR A 172 -16.79 -0.29 -8.55
CA THR A 172 -15.44 -0.04 -8.01
C THR A 172 -15.26 -0.69 -6.65
N TYR A 173 -16.29 -0.61 -5.79
CA TYR A 173 -16.26 -1.25 -4.48
C TYR A 173 -16.10 -2.76 -4.64
N ASP A 174 -17.00 -3.45 -5.32
CA ASP A 174 -16.99 -4.92 -5.48
C ASP A 174 -15.76 -5.44 -6.26
N GLY A 175 -15.16 -4.59 -7.10
CA GLY A 175 -13.96 -4.89 -7.87
C GLY A 175 -12.63 -4.73 -7.13
N TRP A 176 -12.63 -4.14 -5.92
CA TRP A 176 -11.41 -3.69 -5.23
C TRP A 176 -10.31 -4.76 -5.07
N TYR A 177 -10.71 -6.01 -4.85
CA TYR A 177 -9.79 -7.15 -4.68
C TYR A 177 -9.68 -8.03 -5.92
N LYS A 178 -10.41 -7.72 -7.01
CA LYS A 178 -10.27 -8.39 -8.30
C LYS A 178 -9.08 -7.83 -9.09
N SER A 179 -8.84 -6.53 -8.97
CA SER A 179 -7.73 -5.81 -9.59
C SER A 179 -7.40 -4.58 -8.76
N VAL A 180 -6.12 -4.21 -8.71
CA VAL A 180 -5.69 -2.99 -8.04
C VAL A 180 -6.37 -1.78 -8.70
N TYR A 181 -7.09 -0.98 -7.90
CA TYR A 181 -7.74 0.24 -8.38
C TYR A 181 -6.70 1.24 -8.85
N MET A 182 -6.79 1.74 -10.07
CA MET A 182 -5.95 2.82 -10.60
C MET A 182 -6.85 4.00 -11.01
N PRO A 183 -6.59 5.23 -10.55
CA PRO A 183 -7.36 6.39 -10.98
C PRO A 183 -7.17 6.61 -12.48
N THR A 184 -8.27 6.73 -13.22
CA THR A 184 -8.22 7.19 -14.61
C THR A 184 -7.96 8.69 -14.60
N GLU A 185 -6.84 9.15 -15.17
CA GLU A 185 -6.62 10.58 -15.35
C GLU A 185 -7.70 11.13 -16.29
N THR A 186 -8.60 11.94 -15.74
CA THR A 186 -9.57 12.66 -16.57
C THR A 186 -8.85 13.86 -17.15
N THR A 187 -8.39 13.75 -18.40
CA THR A 187 -7.87 14.89 -19.14
C THR A 187 -8.99 15.89 -19.37
N VAL A 188 -9.09 16.89 -18.49
CA VAL A 188 -9.93 18.07 -18.74
C VAL A 188 -9.31 18.80 -19.93
N THR A 189 -9.81 18.51 -21.13
CA THR A 189 -9.47 19.29 -22.32
C THR A 189 -10.11 20.67 -22.15
N PRO A 190 -9.34 21.76 -22.03
CA PRO A 190 -9.93 23.09 -21.94
C PRO A 190 -10.66 23.36 -23.25
N SER A 191 -11.99 23.52 -23.16
CA SER A 191 -12.82 23.97 -24.27
C SER A 191 -12.34 25.36 -24.70
N ARG A 192 -11.57 25.42 -25.78
CA ARG A 192 -11.16 26.68 -26.42
C ARG A 192 -12.43 27.34 -26.96
N ALA A 193 -12.93 28.34 -26.23
CA ALA A 193 -13.98 29.22 -26.74
C ALA A 193 -13.52 29.86 -28.05
N SER A 194 -14.20 29.51 -29.14
CA SER A 194 -14.08 30.18 -30.43
C SER A 194 -14.64 31.59 -30.28
N VAL A 195 -13.76 32.58 -30.13
CA VAL A 195 -14.14 33.98 -30.35
C VAL A 195 -14.25 34.18 -31.85
N GLY A 196 -15.50 34.21 -32.34
CA GLY A 196 -15.83 34.51 -33.72
C GLY A 196 -15.36 35.92 -34.08
N GLY A 197 -14.58 36.01 -35.15
CA GLY A 197 -14.21 37.27 -35.77
C GLY A 197 -15.42 37.91 -36.46
N LYS A 198 -15.54 39.22 -36.28
CA LYS A 198 -16.14 40.14 -37.24
C LYS A 198 -15.19 41.30 -37.42
#